data_AF-A0A943ENN1-F1
#
_entry.id   AF-A0A943ENN1-F1
#
_cell.length_a   1.000
_cell.length_b   1.000
_cell.length_c   1.000
_cell.angle_alpha   90.00
_cell.angle_beta   90.00
_cell.angle_gamma   90.00
#
_symmetry.space_group_name_H-M   'P 1'
#
loop_
_entity.id
_entity.type
_entity.pdbx_description
1 polymer ?
#
loop_
_entity_poly.entity_id
_entity_poly.type
_entity_poly.pdbx_seq_one_letter_code
_entity_poly.pdbx_strand_id
1 'polypeptide(L)'
;MIIVMKTTATAKDVEKVSKIITDKGLRVSVVNGTEQSVIGVIGDTTKIDPRAIEVDIAVDHVMRVSEPYKLANRAFHPDDTVVDVEGVKVGGENLALIAGPCSVESEEQVIEIAKAAKKAGA
;
A
#
# COMPACT_ATOMS: atom_id res chain seq x y z
N MET A 1 -5.21 10.23 6.63
CA MET A 1 -5.44 10.72 5.24
C MET A 1 -5.86 12.18 5.35
N ILE A 2 -5.47 13.00 4.39
CA ILE A 2 -5.83 14.41 4.31
C ILE A 2 -6.59 14.59 2.98
N ILE A 3 -7.73 15.26 3.05
CA ILE A 3 -8.52 15.65 1.88
C ILE A 3 -8.46 17.16 1.80
N VAL A 4 -7.97 17.67 0.68
CA VAL A 4 -7.92 19.10 0.41
C VAL A 4 -9.15 19.47 -0.41
N MET A 5 -9.94 20.40 0.09
CA MET A 5 -11.13 20.91 -0.60
C MET A 5 -10.72 22.06 -1.52
N LYS A 6 -11.44 22.24 -2.63
CA LYS A 6 -11.25 23.41 -3.50
C LYS A 6 -11.60 24.70 -2.77
N THR A 7 -11.01 25.81 -3.21
CA THR A 7 -11.32 27.16 -2.68
C THR A 7 -12.79 27.54 -2.85
N THR A 8 -13.47 26.95 -3.83
CA THR A 8 -14.89 27.16 -4.13
C THR A 8 -15.83 26.25 -3.34
N ALA A 9 -15.29 25.34 -2.51
CA ALA A 9 -16.10 24.39 -1.75
C ALA A 9 -16.90 25.11 -0.66
N THR A 10 -18.20 24.80 -0.56
CA THR A 10 -19.08 25.36 0.45
C THR A 10 -19.03 24.57 1.75
N ALA A 11 -19.52 25.14 2.85
CA ALA A 11 -19.66 24.42 4.12
C ALA A 11 -20.50 23.13 3.97
N LYS A 12 -21.49 23.12 3.07
CA LYS A 12 -22.30 21.92 2.77
C LYS A 12 -21.48 20.84 2.09
N ASP A 13 -20.54 21.20 1.22
CA ASP A 13 -19.67 20.24 0.55
C ASP A 13 -18.70 19.60 1.55
N VAL A 14 -18.14 20.39 2.45
CA VAL A 14 -17.30 19.90 3.55
C VAL A 14 -18.08 18.92 4.44
N GLU A 15 -19.33 19.25 4.79
CA GLU A 15 -20.20 18.38 5.57
C GLU A 15 -20.55 17.08 4.82
N LYS A 16 -20.87 17.18 3.53
CA LYS A 16 -21.14 16.03 2.66
C LYS A 16 -19.95 15.07 2.62
N VAL A 17 -18.75 15.57 2.33
CA VAL A 17 -17.52 14.75 2.28
C VAL A 17 -17.21 14.16 3.66
N SER A 18 -17.38 14.96 4.73
CA SER A 18 -17.21 14.51 6.12
C SER A 18 -18.15 13.37 6.50
N LYS A 19 -19.39 13.41 6.02
CA LYS A 19 -20.39 12.38 6.28
C LYS A 19 -20.04 11.06 5.60
N ILE A 20 -19.59 11.08 4.34
CA ILE A 20 -19.15 9.88 3.59
C ILE A 20 -18.07 9.11 4.37
N ILE A 21 -17.17 9.84 5.03
CA ILE A 21 -16.06 9.26 5.80
C ILE A 21 -16.54 8.72 7.15
N THR A 22 -17.44 9.45 7.80
CA THR A 22 -18.01 9.08 9.10
C THR A 22 -18.91 7.83 8.97
N ASP A 23 -19.67 7.72 7.87
CA ASP A 23 -20.51 6.56 7.56
C ASP A 23 -19.69 5.27 7.37
N LYS A 24 -18.41 5.40 7.02
CA LYS A 24 -17.44 4.27 6.94
C LYS A 24 -16.79 3.95 8.29
N GLY A 25 -17.20 4.60 9.38
CA GLY A 25 -16.69 4.38 10.73
C GLY A 25 -15.34 5.05 11.02
N LEU A 26 -14.92 6.04 10.23
CA LEU A 26 -13.72 6.84 10.50
C LEU A 26 -14.10 8.18 11.14
N ARG A 27 -13.15 8.79 11.86
CA ARG A 27 -13.34 10.13 12.42
C ARG A 27 -12.78 11.18 11.46
N VAL A 28 -13.45 12.32 11.41
CA VAL A 28 -13.02 13.48 10.64
C VAL A 28 -12.65 14.63 11.56
N SER A 29 -11.65 15.40 11.16
CA SER A 29 -11.23 16.65 11.79
C SER A 29 -11.12 17.71 10.70
N VAL A 30 -12.01 18.69 10.73
CA VAL A 30 -12.04 19.76 9.72
C VAL A 30 -11.19 20.94 10.21
N VAL A 31 -10.29 21.41 9.36
CA VAL A 31 -9.52 22.64 9.57
C VAL A 31 -9.92 23.62 8.47
N ASN A 32 -10.57 24.70 8.86
CA ASN A 32 -10.93 25.78 7.94
C ASN A 32 -9.74 26.74 7.86
N GLY A 33 -8.96 26.62 6.79
CA GLY A 33 -7.89 27.57 6.48
C GLY A 33 -8.44 28.88 5.91
N THR A 34 -7.57 29.86 5.74
CA THR A 34 -7.92 31.18 5.16
C THR A 34 -8.30 31.08 3.68
N GLU A 35 -7.72 30.13 2.95
CA GLU A 35 -7.95 29.95 1.50
C GLU A 35 -8.72 28.66 1.17
N GLN A 36 -8.42 27.57 1.89
CA GLN A 36 -9.00 26.25 1.64
C GLN A 36 -9.35 25.54 2.95
N SER A 37 -10.36 24.69 2.89
CA SER A 37 -10.69 23.77 3.99
C SER A 37 -9.97 22.44 3.80
N VAL A 38 -9.45 21.90 4.89
CA VAL A 38 -8.73 20.63 4.90
C VAL A 38 -9.45 19.68 5.84
N ILE A 39 -9.75 18.48 5.37
CA ILE A 39 -10.38 17.42 6.16
C ILE A 39 -9.32 16.37 6.50
N GLY A 40 -8.93 16.32 7.77
CA GLY A 40 -8.12 15.25 8.33
C GLY A 40 -8.99 14.04 8.63
N VAL A 41 -8.60 12.87 8.11
CA VAL A 41 -9.26 11.59 8.35
C VAL A 41 -8.41 10.75 9.30
N ILE A 42 -9.01 10.39 10.42
CA ILE A 42 -8.39 9.68 11.54
C ILE A 42 -9.02 8.29 11.67
N GLY A 43 -8.17 7.26 11.65
CA GLY A 43 -8.58 5.86 11.73
C GLY A 43 -7.88 5.00 10.67
N ASP A 44 -8.42 3.82 10.41
CA ASP A 44 -7.89 2.90 9.40
C ASP A 44 -8.28 3.34 7.97
N THR A 45 -7.47 4.25 7.41
CA THR A 45 -7.71 4.82 6.08
C THR A 45 -7.44 3.85 4.94
N THR A 46 -7.04 2.59 5.21
CA THR A 46 -6.94 1.56 4.17
C THR A 46 -8.31 1.20 3.59
N LYS A 47 -9.38 1.39 4.37
CA LYS A 47 -10.78 1.14 4.01
C LYS A 47 -11.38 2.15 3.03
N ILE A 48 -10.66 3.24 2.74
CA ILE A 48 -11.10 4.28 1.81
C ILE A 48 -10.15 4.31 0.62
N ASP A 49 -10.70 4.08 -0.58
CA ASP A 49 -10.02 4.42 -1.83
C ASP A 49 -10.02 5.96 -2.00
N PRO A 50 -8.86 6.63 -2.04
CA PRO A 50 -8.77 8.07 -2.29
C PRO A 50 -9.51 8.50 -3.56
N ARG A 51 -9.46 7.67 -4.61
CA ARG A 51 -10.06 7.98 -5.92
C ARG A 51 -11.57 8.13 -5.82
N ALA A 52 -12.21 7.38 -4.92
CA ALA A 52 -13.65 7.46 -4.68
C ALA A 52 -14.07 8.77 -4.00
N ILE A 53 -13.13 9.51 -3.41
CA ILE A 53 -13.37 10.83 -2.80
C ILE A 53 -12.99 11.94 -3.80
N GLU A 54 -11.90 11.75 -4.56
CA GLU A 54 -11.42 12.72 -5.57
C GLU A 54 -12.40 12.96 -6.72
N VAL A 55 -13.37 12.07 -6.94
CA VAL A 55 -14.44 12.28 -7.94
C VAL A 55 -15.43 13.38 -7.55
N ASP A 56 -15.49 13.80 -6.29
CA ASP A 56 -16.38 14.89 -5.89
C ASP A 56 -15.85 16.24 -6.41
N ILE A 57 -16.72 17.01 -7.04
CA ILE A 57 -16.35 18.28 -7.66
C ILE A 57 -15.76 19.29 -6.67
N ALA A 58 -16.13 19.21 -5.39
CA ALA A 58 -15.65 20.09 -4.34
C ALA A 58 -14.29 19.66 -3.77
N VAL A 59 -13.81 18.45 -4.09
CA VAL A 59 -12.49 17.95 -3.68
C VAL A 59 -11.45 18.37 -4.69
N ASP A 60 -10.30 18.86 -4.20
CA ASP A 60 -9.16 19.20 -5.03
C ASP A 60 -8.25 17.98 -5.24
N HIS A 61 -7.77 17.41 -4.14
CA HIS A 61 -6.97 16.17 -4.15
C HIS A 61 -6.96 15.49 -2.78
N VAL A 62 -6.58 14.20 -2.74
CA VAL A 62 -6.52 13.40 -1.51
C VAL A 62 -5.15 12.79 -1.30
N MET A 63 -4.57 13.02 -0.13
CA MET A 63 -3.25 12.52 0.23
C MET A 63 -3.32 11.54 1.40
N ARG A 64 -2.65 10.39 1.29
CA ARG A 64 -2.46 9.51 2.45
C ARG A 64 -1.27 10.00 3.27
N VAL A 65 -1.50 10.25 4.56
CA VAL A 65 -0.44 10.63 5.53
C VAL A 65 0.43 9.43 5.88
N SER A 66 -0.20 8.24 5.94
CA SER A 66 0.48 6.98 6.20
C SER A 66 0.52 6.14 4.94
N GLU A 67 1.64 5.46 4.72
CA GLU A 67 1.81 4.55 3.59
C GLU A 67 0.80 3.38 3.64
N PRO A 68 0.22 2.98 2.51
CA PRO A 68 -0.85 1.98 2.45
C PRO A 68 -0.37 0.55 2.77
N TYR A 69 0.95 0.33 2.81
CA TYR A 69 1.61 -0.98 3.00
C TYR A 69 2.24 -1.10 4.39
N LYS A 70 1.49 -0.71 5.43
CA LYS A 70 1.98 -0.65 6.83
C LYS A 70 2.71 -1.92 7.30
N LEU A 71 2.21 -3.11 6.95
CA LEU A 71 2.80 -4.38 7.38
C LEU A 71 4.12 -4.72 6.67
N ALA A 72 4.34 -4.20 5.46
CA ALA A 72 5.56 -4.44 4.68
C ALA A 72 6.56 -3.28 4.75
N ASN A 73 6.24 -2.23 5.52
CA ASN A 73 7.03 -1.01 5.60
C ASN A 73 8.10 -1.10 6.71
N ARG A 74 9.36 -0.74 6.41
CA ARG A 74 10.44 -0.63 7.41
C ARG A 74 10.18 0.37 8.54
N ALA A 75 9.36 1.40 8.32
CA ALA A 75 8.95 2.31 9.39
C ALA A 75 8.15 1.62 10.50
N PHE A 76 7.50 0.49 10.19
CA PHE A 76 6.71 -0.31 11.14
C PHE A 76 7.29 -1.71 11.40
N HIS A 77 8.13 -2.22 10.50
CA HIS A 77 8.86 -3.47 10.61
C HIS A 77 10.35 -3.22 10.29
N PRO A 78 11.12 -2.62 11.22
CA PRO A 78 12.47 -2.16 10.94
C PRO A 78 13.44 -3.32 10.65
N ASP A 79 13.19 -4.46 11.29
CA ASP A 79 14.01 -5.66 11.17
C ASP A 79 13.78 -6.37 9.83
N ASP A 80 14.82 -7.06 9.35
CA ASP A 80 14.74 -7.85 8.13
C ASP A 80 13.85 -9.07 8.32
N THR A 81 12.90 -9.24 7.40
CA THR A 81 12.18 -10.52 7.27
C THR A 81 13.08 -11.53 6.57
N VAL A 82 13.41 -12.61 7.27
CA VAL A 82 14.14 -13.76 6.71
C VAL A 82 13.20 -14.96 6.66
N VAL A 83 12.94 -15.46 5.45
CA VAL A 83 12.13 -16.66 5.22
C VAL A 83 13.05 -17.85 5.11
N ASP A 84 12.82 -18.89 5.92
CA ASP A 84 13.58 -20.14 5.88
C ASP A 84 12.78 -21.21 5.13
N VAL A 85 13.37 -21.74 4.05
CA VAL A 85 12.82 -22.82 3.25
C VAL A 85 13.78 -24.00 3.30
N GLU A 86 13.48 -24.97 4.17
CA GLU A 86 14.30 -26.18 4.38
C GLU A 86 15.79 -25.88 4.66
N GLY A 87 16.09 -24.80 5.39
CA GLY A 87 17.45 -24.37 5.73
C GLY A 87 18.03 -23.33 4.76
N VAL A 88 17.36 -23.04 3.63
CA VAL A 88 17.74 -21.97 2.71
C VAL A 88 17.08 -20.66 3.17
N LYS A 89 17.90 -19.69 3.57
CA LYS A 89 17.43 -18.38 4.04
C LYS A 89 17.29 -17.38 2.90
N VAL A 90 16.11 -16.78 2.78
CA VAL A 90 15.80 -15.72 1.80
C VAL A 90 15.53 -14.42 2.54
N GLY A 91 16.36 -13.39 2.29
CA GLY A 91 16.25 -12.07 2.93
C GLY A 91 17.42 -11.76 3.87
N GLY A 92 17.46 -10.52 4.35
CA GLY A 92 18.58 -9.97 5.13
C GLY A 92 19.89 -9.95 4.33
N GLU A 93 20.97 -10.42 4.96
CA GLU A 93 22.30 -10.49 4.34
C GLU A 93 22.53 -11.79 3.52
N ASN A 94 21.52 -12.65 3.40
CA ASN A 94 21.64 -13.93 2.70
C ASN A 94 21.44 -13.77 1.19
N LEU A 95 22.35 -14.31 0.37
CA LEU A 95 22.17 -14.43 -1.07
C LEU A 95 21.46 -15.75 -1.39
N ALA A 96 20.19 -15.67 -1.79
CA ALA A 96 19.43 -16.81 -2.32
C ALA A 96 19.39 -16.76 -3.85
N LEU A 97 19.76 -17.87 -4.50
CA LEU A 97 19.68 -18.02 -5.95
C LEU A 97 18.50 -18.93 -6.30
N ILE A 98 17.54 -18.41 -7.08
CA ILE A 98 16.43 -19.19 -7.60
C ILE A 98 16.64 -19.34 -9.10
N ALA A 99 16.76 -20.57 -9.57
CA ALA A 99 17.02 -20.89 -10.98
C ALA A 99 16.08 -21.98 -11.49
N GLY A 100 15.64 -21.84 -12.72
CA GLY A 100 14.73 -22.77 -13.38
C GLY A 100 14.30 -22.24 -14.75
N PRO A 101 13.62 -23.06 -15.57
CA PRO A 101 13.09 -22.59 -16.84
C PRO A 101 11.90 -21.65 -16.61
N CYS A 102 11.65 -20.74 -17.56
CA CYS A 102 10.48 -19.85 -17.52
C CYS A 102 9.17 -20.64 -17.70
N SER A 103 9.20 -21.67 -18.54
CA SER A 103 8.08 -22.58 -18.81
C SER A 103 8.55 -24.02 -18.65
N VAL A 104 7.70 -24.90 -18.12
CA VAL A 104 7.94 -26.34 -18.11
C VAL A 104 7.47 -26.92 -19.45
N GLU A 105 8.39 -27.22 -20.35
CA GLU A 105 8.06 -27.67 -21.71
C GLU A 105 8.15 -29.20 -21.84
N SER A 106 8.99 -29.85 -21.06
CA SER A 106 9.01 -31.31 -20.90
C SER A 106 9.57 -31.73 -19.54
N GLU A 107 9.32 -32.98 -19.14
CA GLU A 107 9.88 -33.55 -17.91
C GLU A 107 11.41 -33.60 -17.98
N GLU A 108 11.96 -34.02 -19.12
CA GLU A 108 13.40 -34.15 -19.33
C GLU A 108 14.12 -32.81 -19.18
N GLN A 109 13.59 -31.76 -19.81
CA GLN A 109 14.14 -30.40 -19.73
C GLN A 109 14.23 -29.93 -18.27
N VAL A 110 13.13 -30.04 -17.52
CA VAL A 110 13.07 -29.55 -16.13
C VAL A 110 14.01 -30.33 -15.23
N ILE A 111 14.05 -31.65 -15.36
CA ILE A 111 14.92 -32.50 -14.54
C ILE A 111 16.40 -32.26 -14.86
N GLU A 112 16.77 -32.03 -16.11
CA GLU A 112 18.13 -31.69 -16.50
C GLU A 112 18.57 -30.36 -15.89
N ILE A 113 17.75 -29.32 -16.03
CA ILE A 113 18.02 -27.98 -15.48
C ILE A 113 18.11 -28.04 -13.95
N ALA A 114 17.19 -28.73 -13.28
CA ALA A 114 17.20 -28.86 -11.82
C ALA A 114 18.49 -29.51 -11.31
N LYS A 115 18.97 -30.57 -11.98
CA LYS A 115 20.24 -31.23 -11.64
C LYS A 115 21.44 -30.31 -11.86
N ALA A 116 21.45 -29.57 -12.97
CA ALA A 116 22.53 -28.63 -13.28
C ALA A 116 22.59 -27.48 -12.27
N ALA A 117 21.43 -26.89 -11.93
CA ALA A 117 21.30 -25.83 -10.93
C ALA A 117 21.77 -26.28 -9.55
N LYS A 118 21.30 -27.46 -9.09
CA LYS A 118 21.74 -28.05 -7.81
C LYS A 118 23.24 -28.29 -7.76
N LYS A 119 23.83 -28.77 -8.86
CA LYS A 119 25.28 -28.99 -8.95
C LYS A 119 26.07 -27.68 -8.89
N ALA A 120 25.49 -26.58 -9.37
CA ALA A 120 26.10 -25.25 -9.33
C ALA A 120 25.91 -24.53 -7.98
N GLY A 121 25.16 -25.10 -7.04
CA GLY A 121 24.94 -24.56 -5.70
C GLY A 121 23.65 -23.76 -5.52
N ALA A 122 22.73 -23.83 -6.49
CA ALA A 122 21.34 -23.39 -6.31
C ALA A 122 20.52 -24.45 -5.54
#